data_AF-A0A936MMD2-F1
#
_entry.id   AF-A0A936MMD2-F1
#
_cell.length_a   1.000
_cell.length_b   1.000
_cell.length_c   1.000
_cell.angle_alpha   90.00
_cell.angle_beta   90.00
_cell.angle_gamma   90.00
#
_symmetry.space_group_name_H-M   'P 1'
#
loop_
_entity.id
_entity.type
_entity.pdbx_description
1 polymer ?
#
loop_
_entity_poly.entity_id
_entity_poly.type
_entity_poly.pdbx_seq_one_letter_code
_entity_poly.pdbx_strand_id
1 'polypeptide(L)'
;MYRLGGSVGQNGRNAYDDVLLVQKQLNKNAHLVPAIGQLAETGVMDDATQAAIYAFQRQVVRLSSPDGRIDPHGRTWRTLLGEQAQATNVAFTQLSVDDGNFYLYVPRDRVWGTAATLQSLRTVSDDLRPHGFEIGIGDISFQQGGRMPPHGSHRRGTDVDIRPVRADGQRLPVTITDPNYSRDRTRLLVEALRAQPNLHLILFNDSNVQGVRYWEGHHNHLHVRFTE
;
A
#
# COMPACT_ATOMS: atom_id res chain seq x y z
N MET A 1 1.20 3.85 31.64
CA MET A 1 1.10 3.46 30.22
C MET A 1 0.00 2.41 30.12
N TYR A 2 -1.12 2.70 29.47
CA TYR A 2 -2.26 1.78 29.38
C TYR A 2 -1.95 0.67 28.37
N ARG A 3 -1.84 -0.58 28.82
CA ARG A 3 -1.57 -1.76 27.96
C ARG A 3 -2.58 -2.85 28.29
N LEU A 4 -3.05 -3.55 27.26
CA LEU A 4 -3.85 -4.76 27.44
C LEU A 4 -2.92 -5.93 27.83
N GLY A 5 -3.33 -6.74 28.80
CA GLY A 5 -2.67 -7.99 29.19
C GLY A 5 -3.02 -9.16 28.26
N GLY A 6 -4.12 -9.07 27.53
CA GLY A 6 -4.58 -10.05 26.55
C GLY A 6 -5.56 -9.45 25.53
N SER A 7 -5.98 -10.25 24.56
CA SER A 7 -6.89 -9.81 23.51
C SER A 7 -8.33 -9.65 24.02
N VAL A 8 -9.06 -8.70 23.46
CA VAL A 8 -10.44 -8.33 23.85
C VAL A 8 -11.37 -8.39 22.64
N GLY A 9 -12.62 -8.80 22.83
CA GLY A 9 -13.64 -8.94 21.79
C GLY A 9 -13.80 -10.38 21.30
N GLN A 10 -14.14 -10.53 20.02
CA GLN A 10 -14.47 -11.81 19.40
C GLN A 10 -13.29 -12.79 19.51
N ASN A 11 -13.55 -13.96 20.10
CA ASN A 11 -12.55 -15.01 20.37
C ASN A 11 -11.37 -14.52 21.23
N GLY A 12 -11.52 -13.40 21.94
CA GLY A 12 -10.51 -12.82 22.81
C GLY A 12 -10.39 -13.52 24.16
N ARG A 13 -9.32 -13.22 24.89
CA ARG A 13 -9.16 -13.65 26.29
C ARG A 13 -10.22 -13.00 27.19
N ASN A 14 -10.62 -11.77 26.87
CA ASN A 14 -11.67 -11.01 27.57
C ASN A 14 -11.44 -10.95 29.10
N ALA A 15 -10.19 -10.72 29.51
CA ALA A 15 -9.89 -10.45 30.90
C ALA A 15 -10.60 -9.18 31.36
N TYR A 16 -11.15 -9.19 32.57
CA TYR A 16 -11.98 -8.12 33.12
C TYR A 16 -11.35 -6.72 32.96
N ASP A 17 -10.10 -6.56 33.39
CA ASP A 17 -9.39 -5.28 33.33
C ASP A 17 -9.16 -4.78 31.89
N ASP A 18 -8.90 -5.70 30.96
CA ASP A 18 -8.69 -5.39 29.55
C ASP A 18 -9.99 -4.96 28.88
N VAL A 19 -11.10 -5.64 29.18
CA VAL A 19 -12.43 -5.27 28.66
C VAL A 19 -12.86 -3.91 29.20
N LEU A 20 -12.66 -3.67 30.50
CA LEU A 20 -12.98 -2.40 31.14
C LEU A 20 -12.18 -1.24 30.50
N LEU A 21 -10.91 -1.50 30.21
CA LEU A 21 -10.05 -0.53 29.55
C LEU A 21 -10.51 -0.24 28.11
N VAL A 22 -10.94 -1.26 27.36
CA VAL A 22 -11.51 -1.10 26.01
C VAL A 22 -12.82 -0.30 26.05
N GLN A 23 -13.73 -0.60 26.97
CA GLN A 23 -15.00 0.14 27.13
C GLN A 23 -14.77 1.63 27.39
N LYS A 24 -13.87 1.95 28.33
CA LYS A 24 -13.44 3.34 28.62
C LYS A 24 -12.93 4.05 27.38
N GLN A 25 -12.15 3.35 26.57
CA GLN A 25 -11.55 3.95 25.39
C GLN A 25 -12.54 4.08 24.23
N LEU A 26 -13.49 3.14 24.07
CA LEU A 26 -14.60 3.27 23.14
C LEU A 26 -15.49 4.46 23.49
N ASN A 27 -15.83 4.64 24.77
CA ASN A 27 -16.59 5.80 25.26
C ASN A 27 -15.89 7.13 24.94
N LYS A 28 -14.59 7.23 25.18
CA LYS A 28 -13.79 8.42 24.80
C LYS A 28 -13.85 8.72 23.31
N ASN A 29 -13.94 7.70 22.47
CA ASN A 29 -14.00 7.82 21.01
C ASN A 29 -15.44 7.85 20.46
N ALA A 30 -16.48 7.82 21.29
CA ALA A 30 -17.87 7.74 20.83
C ALA A 30 -18.30 8.93 19.95
N HIS A 31 -17.65 10.09 20.11
CA HIS A 31 -17.85 11.26 19.24
C HIS A 31 -17.43 11.03 17.77
N LEU A 32 -16.56 10.05 17.50
CA LEU A 32 -16.14 9.66 16.14
C LEU A 32 -17.09 8.63 15.52
N VAL A 33 -17.83 7.89 16.34
CA VAL A 33 -18.72 6.79 15.93
C VAL A 33 -20.00 6.86 16.76
N PRO A 34 -21.01 7.61 16.32
CA PRO A 34 -22.24 7.79 17.08
C PRO A 34 -22.93 6.47 17.46
N ALA A 35 -22.74 5.42 16.66
CA ALA A 35 -23.27 4.08 16.90
C ALA A 35 -22.69 3.37 18.14
N ILE A 36 -21.56 3.84 18.70
CA ILE A 36 -21.01 3.32 19.97
C ILE A 36 -21.92 3.71 21.14
N GLY A 37 -22.55 4.89 21.08
CA GLY A 37 -23.32 5.44 22.19
C GLY A 37 -22.48 5.58 23.46
N GLN A 38 -23.12 5.41 24.62
CA GLN A 38 -22.46 5.34 25.93
C GLN A 38 -22.49 3.90 26.43
N LEU A 39 -21.34 3.23 26.41
CA LEU A 39 -21.20 1.88 26.93
C LEU A 39 -21.09 1.89 28.46
N ALA A 40 -21.64 0.86 29.09
CA ALA A 40 -21.41 0.59 30.50
C ALA A 40 -19.97 0.08 30.70
N GLU A 41 -19.24 0.67 31.65
CA GLU A 41 -17.84 0.32 31.95
C GLU A 41 -17.80 -0.79 33.01
N THR A 42 -18.29 -1.97 32.64
CA THR A 42 -18.50 -3.10 33.56
C THR A 42 -17.38 -4.12 33.58
N GLY A 43 -16.45 -4.08 32.61
CA GLY A 43 -15.45 -5.13 32.41
C GLY A 43 -16.02 -6.44 31.85
N VAL A 44 -17.31 -6.46 31.48
CA VAL A 44 -17.97 -7.61 30.86
C VAL A 44 -18.00 -7.41 29.34
N MET A 45 -17.56 -8.41 28.58
CA MET A 45 -17.67 -8.39 27.12
C MET A 45 -19.11 -8.74 26.72
N ASP A 46 -19.97 -7.73 26.69
CA ASP A 46 -21.37 -7.86 26.29
C ASP A 46 -21.60 -7.52 24.81
N ASP A 47 -22.82 -7.76 24.33
CA ASP A 47 -23.19 -7.53 22.93
C ASP A 47 -23.02 -6.06 22.51
N ALA A 48 -23.27 -5.12 23.43
CA ALA A 48 -23.08 -3.69 23.18
C ALA A 48 -21.60 -3.34 22.98
N THR A 49 -20.72 -3.87 23.84
CA THR A 49 -19.27 -3.71 23.72
C THR A 49 -18.77 -4.36 22.43
N GLN A 50 -19.24 -5.56 22.10
CA GLN A 50 -18.86 -6.26 20.88
C GLN A 50 -19.30 -5.48 19.63
N ALA A 51 -20.53 -4.98 19.59
CA ALA A 51 -21.05 -4.16 18.50
C ALA A 51 -20.26 -2.84 18.33
N ALA A 52 -19.89 -2.19 19.43
CA ALA A 52 -19.07 -0.99 19.42
C ALA A 52 -17.66 -1.25 18.85
N ILE A 53 -17.04 -2.40 19.17
CA ILE A 53 -15.75 -2.80 18.56
C ILE A 53 -15.91 -2.93 17.04
N TYR A 54 -16.94 -3.64 16.57
CA TYR A 54 -17.23 -3.77 15.13
C TYR A 54 -17.45 -2.41 14.46
N ALA A 55 -18.23 -1.53 15.08
CA ALA A 55 -18.51 -0.20 14.56
C ALA A 55 -17.23 0.65 14.46
N PHE A 56 -16.41 0.64 15.51
CA PHE A 56 -15.14 1.37 15.55
C PHE A 56 -14.15 0.86 14.51
N GLN A 57 -14.00 -0.46 14.39
CA GLN A 57 -13.13 -1.09 13.39
C GLN A 57 -13.54 -0.72 11.96
N ARG A 58 -14.85 -0.69 11.68
CA ARG A 58 -15.38 -0.34 10.36
C ARG A 58 -15.21 1.14 10.03
N GLN A 59 -15.60 2.03 10.96
CA GLN A 59 -15.73 3.46 10.68
C GLN A 59 -14.44 4.24 10.91
N VAL A 60 -13.66 3.88 11.94
CA VAL A 60 -12.44 4.60 12.33
C VAL A 60 -11.19 3.89 11.86
N VAL A 61 -11.07 2.58 12.13
CA VAL A 61 -9.90 1.79 11.69
C VAL A 61 -9.94 1.49 10.19
N ARG A 62 -11.13 1.58 9.57
CA ARG A 62 -11.39 1.34 8.14
C ARG A 62 -10.98 -0.07 7.68
N LEU A 63 -11.23 -1.08 8.52
CA LEU A 63 -11.04 -2.47 8.14
C LEU A 63 -12.10 -2.88 7.11
N SER A 64 -11.67 -3.49 6.01
CA SER A 64 -12.58 -4.00 4.96
C SER A 64 -13.41 -5.19 5.43
N SER A 65 -12.90 -5.95 6.40
CA SER A 65 -13.60 -7.01 7.12
C SER A 65 -13.31 -6.84 8.60
N PRO A 66 -14.16 -6.10 9.34
CA PRO A 66 -14.09 -6.01 10.79
C PRO A 66 -14.19 -7.40 11.42
N ASP A 67 -13.26 -7.74 12.30
CA ASP A 67 -13.14 -9.06 12.93
C ASP A 67 -13.69 -9.10 14.37
N GLY A 68 -13.97 -7.93 14.95
CA GLY A 68 -14.48 -7.80 16.31
C GLY A 68 -13.44 -8.05 17.40
N ARG A 69 -12.15 -8.17 17.05
CA ARG A 69 -11.04 -8.48 17.96
C ARG A 69 -10.07 -7.31 18.13
N ILE A 70 -9.58 -7.12 19.35
CA ILE A 70 -8.58 -6.12 19.72
C ILE A 70 -7.41 -6.84 20.37
N ASP A 71 -6.26 -6.89 19.69
CA ASP A 71 -5.03 -7.44 20.24
C ASP A 71 -4.16 -6.33 20.90
N PRO A 72 -3.37 -6.65 21.95
CA PRO A 72 -2.57 -5.67 22.71
C PRO A 72 -1.60 -4.80 21.89
N HIS A 73 -1.12 -5.29 20.75
CA HIS A 73 -0.25 -4.56 19.83
C HIS A 73 -0.93 -4.29 18.46
N GLY A 74 -2.23 -4.60 18.38
CA GLY A 74 -3.03 -4.50 17.17
C GLY A 74 -3.31 -3.06 16.76
N ARG A 75 -3.70 -2.90 15.50
CA ARG A 75 -4.06 -1.60 14.93
C ARG A 75 -5.23 -0.95 15.67
N THR A 76 -6.26 -1.74 15.98
CA THR A 76 -7.48 -1.26 16.67
C THR A 76 -7.17 -0.68 18.04
N TRP A 77 -6.30 -1.33 18.82
CA TRP A 77 -5.93 -0.87 20.16
C TRP A 77 -5.16 0.46 20.11
N ARG A 78 -4.19 0.58 19.19
CA ARG A 78 -3.47 1.84 18.97
C ARG A 78 -4.44 2.96 18.60
N THR A 79 -5.27 2.76 17.58
CA THR A 79 -6.26 3.76 17.14
C THR A 79 -7.19 4.19 18.28
N LEU A 80 -7.63 3.25 19.14
CA LEU A 80 -8.43 3.57 20.32
C LEU A 80 -7.71 4.53 21.26
N LEU A 81 -6.43 4.32 21.54
CA LEU A 81 -5.64 5.15 22.46
C LEU A 81 -5.44 6.60 21.98
N GLY A 82 -5.91 6.98 20.79
CA GLY A 82 -5.60 8.28 20.21
C GLY A 82 -4.13 8.40 19.80
N GLU A 83 -3.35 7.32 19.98
CA GLU A 83 -2.28 6.98 19.06
C GLU A 83 -2.99 6.78 17.74
N GLN A 84 -3.16 7.88 16.99
CA GLN A 84 -3.54 7.75 15.60
C GLN A 84 -2.72 6.59 15.06
N ALA A 85 -3.35 5.71 14.28
CA ALA A 85 -2.55 5.10 13.26
C ALA A 85 -1.90 6.31 12.58
N GLN A 86 -0.63 6.56 12.93
CA GLN A 86 0.33 6.83 11.92
C GLN A 86 0.18 5.62 10.96
N ALA A 87 -0.85 5.65 10.09
CA ALA A 87 -0.53 5.89 8.71
C ALA A 87 0.41 7.07 8.83
N THR A 88 1.70 6.78 8.92
CA THR A 88 2.69 7.78 8.61
C THR A 88 2.10 8.41 7.37
N ASN A 89 1.58 9.63 7.49
CA ASN A 89 1.44 10.49 6.34
C ASN A 89 2.89 10.67 5.93
N VAL A 90 3.47 9.63 5.31
CA VAL A 90 4.59 9.79 4.42
C VAL A 90 3.92 10.66 3.38
N ALA A 91 4.10 11.97 3.50
CA ALA A 91 3.55 12.90 2.56
C ALA A 91 4.06 12.41 1.21
N PHE A 92 3.15 11.86 0.39
CA PHE A 92 3.59 11.37 -0.90
C PHE A 92 4.10 12.57 -1.66
N THR A 93 5.22 12.37 -2.32
CA THR A 93 5.76 13.37 -3.21
C THR A 93 5.32 12.99 -4.61
N GLN A 94 5.01 13.98 -5.44
CA GLN A 94 4.76 13.73 -6.85
C GLN A 94 6.10 13.41 -7.50
N LEU A 95 6.17 12.35 -8.29
CA LEU A 95 7.35 12.07 -9.10
C LEU A 95 7.59 13.25 -10.06
N SER A 96 8.74 13.93 -9.91
CA SER A 96 9.26 14.79 -10.96
C SER A 96 10.04 13.96 -11.97
N VAL A 97 9.81 14.22 -13.25
CA VAL A 97 10.59 13.66 -14.37
C VAL A 97 11.80 14.49 -14.73
N ASP A 98 11.96 15.66 -14.11
CA ASP A 98 13.11 16.51 -14.33
C ASP A 98 14.37 15.73 -13.91
N ASP A 99 15.40 15.78 -14.76
CA ASP A 99 16.70 15.12 -14.60
C ASP A 99 16.68 13.57 -14.57
N GLY A 100 15.52 12.93 -14.65
CA GLY A 100 15.36 11.47 -14.68
C GLY A 100 15.50 10.86 -16.08
N ASN A 101 16.01 9.62 -16.16
CA ASN A 101 15.99 8.82 -17.39
C ASN A 101 14.64 8.08 -17.55
N PHE A 102 13.53 8.82 -17.39
CA PHE A 102 12.17 8.29 -17.49
C PHE A 102 11.16 9.33 -17.98
N TYR A 103 10.02 8.86 -18.49
CA TYR A 103 8.90 9.68 -18.95
C TYR A 103 7.57 9.17 -18.36
N LEU A 104 6.58 10.05 -18.24
CA LEU A 104 5.22 9.64 -17.81
C LEU A 104 4.37 9.28 -19.02
N TYR A 105 3.58 8.21 -18.91
CA TYR A 105 2.50 7.91 -19.86
C TYR A 105 1.10 7.97 -19.23
N VAL A 106 1.01 8.53 -18.01
CA VAL A 106 -0.23 8.77 -17.26
C VAL A 106 -0.29 10.22 -16.76
N PRO A 107 -1.48 10.74 -16.40
CA PRO A 107 -1.63 12.04 -15.75
C PRO A 107 -0.82 12.19 -14.44
N ARG A 108 -0.36 13.43 -14.17
CA ARG A 108 0.51 13.74 -13.02
C ARG A 108 -0.15 13.51 -11.66
N ASP A 109 -1.47 13.56 -11.58
CA ASP A 109 -2.22 13.31 -10.35
C ASP A 109 -2.18 11.84 -9.90
N ARG A 110 -1.60 10.93 -10.71
CA ARG A 110 -1.50 9.48 -10.44
C ARG A 110 -0.09 9.00 -10.08
N VAL A 111 0.90 9.89 -10.02
CA VAL A 111 2.31 9.55 -9.79
C VAL A 111 2.84 10.02 -8.44
N TRP A 112 2.03 9.84 -7.39
CA TRP A 112 2.42 10.17 -6.02
C TRP A 112 2.94 8.94 -5.30
N GLY A 113 4.15 9.00 -4.74
CA GLY A 113 4.82 7.88 -4.10
C GLY A 113 5.47 8.23 -2.77
N THR A 114 5.84 7.21 -2.01
CA THR A 114 6.72 7.39 -0.83
C THR A 114 8.10 7.85 -1.27
N ALA A 115 8.84 8.55 -0.40
CA ALA A 115 10.21 8.97 -0.70
C ALA A 115 11.11 7.78 -1.07
N ALA A 116 10.96 6.63 -0.39
CA ALA A 116 11.70 5.41 -0.69
C ALA A 116 11.40 4.86 -2.09
N THR A 117 10.12 4.80 -2.48
CA THR A 117 9.72 4.36 -3.83
C THR A 117 10.29 5.29 -4.91
N LEU A 118 10.16 6.61 -4.74
CA LEU A 118 10.67 7.55 -5.73
C LEU A 118 12.20 7.54 -5.80
N GLN A 119 12.89 7.33 -4.68
CA GLN A 119 14.34 7.17 -4.66
C GLN A 119 14.77 5.92 -5.43
N SER A 120 14.11 4.77 -5.22
CA SER A 120 14.38 3.55 -5.98
C SER A 120 14.16 3.75 -7.49
N LEU A 121 13.10 4.47 -7.90
CA LEU A 121 12.87 4.78 -9.31
C LEU A 121 14.00 5.63 -9.91
N ARG A 122 14.50 6.62 -9.16
CA ARG A 122 15.64 7.44 -9.60
C ARG A 122 16.90 6.61 -9.76
N THR A 123 17.25 5.79 -8.77
CA THR A 123 18.41 4.90 -8.83
C THR A 123 18.31 3.94 -10.03
N VAL A 124 17.17 3.28 -10.21
CA VAL A 124 16.93 2.41 -11.38
C VAL A 124 17.09 3.17 -12.70
N SER A 125 16.61 4.41 -12.77
CA SER A 125 16.73 5.22 -13.98
C SER A 125 18.18 5.61 -14.29
N ASP A 126 18.97 5.94 -13.28
CA ASP A 126 20.37 6.29 -13.43
C ASP A 126 21.21 5.08 -13.81
N ASP A 127 20.95 3.92 -13.21
CA ASP A 127 21.58 2.65 -13.58
C ASP A 127 21.29 2.27 -15.03
N LEU A 128 20.11 2.62 -15.55
CA LEU A 128 19.72 2.33 -16.93
C LEU A 128 20.19 3.38 -17.96
N ARG A 129 20.63 4.57 -17.53
CA ARG A 129 21.06 5.66 -18.42
C ARG A 129 22.16 5.24 -19.41
N PRO A 130 23.21 4.49 -19.02
CA PRO A 130 24.24 4.04 -19.96
C PRO A 130 23.74 3.08 -21.05
N HIS A 131 22.55 2.48 -20.87
CA HIS A 131 21.97 1.56 -21.85
C HIS A 131 21.17 2.27 -22.97
N GLY A 132 21.02 3.60 -22.91
CA GLY A 132 20.51 4.41 -24.02
C GLY A 132 19.00 4.28 -24.27
N PHE A 133 18.20 4.00 -23.22
CA PHE A 133 16.74 4.04 -23.29
C PHE A 133 16.15 4.65 -22.01
N GLU A 134 14.98 5.27 -22.14
CA GLU A 134 14.21 5.82 -21.02
C GLU A 134 13.19 4.80 -20.50
N ILE A 135 12.83 4.93 -19.22
CA ILE A 135 11.81 4.11 -18.58
C ILE A 135 10.44 4.82 -18.66
N GLY A 136 9.40 4.13 -19.11
CA GLY A 136 8.04 4.65 -19.05
C GLY A 136 7.42 4.39 -17.67
N ILE A 137 7.04 5.44 -16.94
CA ILE A 137 6.37 5.34 -15.64
C ILE A 137 4.86 5.59 -15.80
N GLY A 138 4.08 4.66 -15.25
CA GLY A 138 2.63 4.68 -15.17
C GLY A 138 2.15 5.05 -13.79
N ASP A 139 1.04 4.44 -13.37
CA ASP A 139 0.39 4.74 -12.10
C ASP A 139 1.28 4.40 -10.89
N ILE A 140 1.17 5.20 -9.84
CA ILE A 140 1.79 4.95 -8.53
C ILE A 140 0.73 5.00 -7.42
N SER A 141 0.17 6.19 -7.19
CA SER A 141 -1.00 6.44 -6.34
C SER A 141 -1.47 7.90 -6.49
N PHE A 142 -2.59 8.24 -5.87
CA PHE A 142 -3.02 9.64 -5.71
C PHE A 142 -2.24 10.33 -4.58
N GLN A 143 -2.27 11.67 -4.52
CA GLN A 143 -1.55 12.47 -3.51
C GLN A 143 -1.77 12.02 -2.06
N GLN A 144 -2.99 11.61 -1.72
CA GLN A 144 -3.35 11.12 -0.38
C GLN A 144 -3.52 9.60 -0.34
N GLY A 145 -3.02 8.90 -1.36
CA GLY A 145 -3.26 7.48 -1.57
C GLY A 145 -4.73 7.15 -1.81
N GLY A 146 -5.15 5.98 -1.34
CA GLY A 146 -6.53 5.52 -1.44
C GLY A 146 -6.81 4.67 -2.68
N ARG A 147 -8.06 4.20 -2.81
CA ARG A 147 -8.44 3.28 -3.89
C ARG A 147 -8.30 3.98 -5.25
N MET A 148 -7.52 3.38 -6.16
CA MET A 148 -7.33 3.86 -7.53
C MET A 148 -7.91 2.84 -8.53
N PRO A 149 -9.19 2.93 -8.92
CA PRO A 149 -9.74 2.04 -9.94
C PRO A 149 -8.98 2.14 -11.28
N PRO A 150 -8.80 1.03 -12.01
CA PRO A 150 -9.24 -0.34 -11.70
C PRO A 150 -8.32 -1.10 -10.72
N HIS A 151 -7.22 -0.48 -10.29
CA HIS A 151 -6.16 -1.11 -9.50
C HIS A 151 -6.59 -1.52 -8.09
N GLY A 152 -6.21 -2.74 -7.70
CA GLY A 152 -6.42 -3.25 -6.35
C GLY A 152 -5.45 -2.67 -5.31
N SER A 153 -4.21 -2.37 -5.72
CA SER A 153 -3.04 -2.18 -4.86
C SER A 153 -2.49 -0.75 -4.75
N HIS A 154 -2.52 0.02 -5.85
CA HIS A 154 -2.00 1.40 -6.03
C HIS A 154 -2.63 2.43 -5.08
N ARG A 155 -2.39 2.28 -3.77
CA ARG A 155 -3.07 3.00 -2.69
C ARG A 155 -2.13 3.67 -1.71
N ARG A 156 -0.89 3.20 -1.64
CA ARG A 156 0.07 3.53 -0.57
C ARG A 156 1.36 4.17 -1.08
N GLY A 157 1.41 4.53 -2.36
CA GLY A 157 2.61 5.12 -2.96
C GLY A 157 3.81 4.17 -3.03
N THR A 158 3.57 2.85 -2.93
CA THR A 158 4.57 1.76 -2.95
C THR A 158 4.48 0.86 -4.17
N ASP A 159 3.40 0.98 -4.95
CA ASP A 159 3.16 0.22 -6.17
C ASP A 159 3.42 1.14 -7.36
N VAL A 160 4.00 0.64 -8.45
CA VAL A 160 4.36 1.41 -9.66
C VAL A 160 4.13 0.55 -10.88
N ASP A 161 3.37 1.04 -11.86
CA ASP A 161 3.29 0.43 -13.18
C ASP A 161 4.42 0.97 -14.06
N ILE A 162 5.18 0.09 -14.70
CA ILE A 162 6.30 0.46 -15.57
C ILE A 162 6.11 -0.16 -16.95
N ARG A 163 6.31 0.60 -18.01
CA ARG A 163 6.18 0.10 -19.39
C ARG A 163 7.31 -0.89 -19.71
N PRO A 164 7.05 -2.01 -20.40
CA PRO A 164 8.10 -2.85 -20.95
C PRO A 164 8.85 -2.04 -22.02
N VAL A 165 10.12 -2.35 -22.24
CA VAL A 165 10.98 -1.45 -23.03
C VAL A 165 10.87 -1.77 -24.51
N ARG A 166 10.73 -0.74 -25.34
CA ARG A 166 10.75 -0.87 -26.80
C ARG A 166 12.18 -0.92 -27.34
N ALA A 167 12.39 -1.64 -28.43
CA ALA A 167 13.66 -1.72 -29.15
C ALA A 167 14.02 -0.40 -29.84
N ASP A 168 13.02 0.37 -30.28
CA ASP A 168 13.19 1.66 -30.95
C ASP A 168 13.36 2.84 -29.98
N GLY A 169 13.18 2.62 -28.67
CA GLY A 169 13.27 3.66 -27.64
C GLY A 169 12.15 4.71 -27.68
N GLN A 170 11.12 4.51 -28.51
CA GLN A 170 10.03 5.48 -28.62
C GLN A 170 9.11 5.44 -27.39
N ARG A 171 8.51 6.58 -27.05
CA ARG A 171 7.57 6.72 -25.93
C ARG A 171 6.14 6.25 -26.28
N LEU A 172 6.01 5.05 -26.86
CA LEU A 172 4.74 4.48 -27.34
C LEU A 172 4.29 3.26 -26.51
N PRO A 173 3.01 2.83 -26.61
CA PRO A 173 2.58 1.55 -26.05
C PRO A 173 3.34 0.37 -26.63
N VAL A 174 3.43 -0.72 -25.86
CA VAL A 174 4.03 -1.99 -26.30
C VAL A 174 3.45 -3.13 -25.46
N THR A 175 3.34 -4.32 -26.04
CA THR A 175 3.03 -5.56 -25.33
C THR A 175 4.12 -6.60 -25.58
N ILE A 176 4.19 -7.67 -24.79
CA ILE A 176 5.21 -8.73 -24.97
C ILE A 176 5.14 -9.47 -26.32
N THR A 177 4.07 -9.28 -27.09
CA THR A 177 3.89 -9.86 -28.44
C THR A 177 4.18 -8.86 -29.56
N ASP A 178 4.46 -7.60 -29.23
CA ASP A 178 4.77 -6.56 -30.23
C ASP A 178 6.17 -6.80 -30.81
N PRO A 179 6.37 -6.68 -32.14
CA PRO A 179 7.70 -6.83 -32.75
C PRO A 179 8.72 -5.79 -32.25
N ASN A 180 8.29 -4.64 -31.74
CA ASN A 180 9.16 -3.64 -31.12
C ASN A 180 9.41 -3.89 -29.64
N TYR A 181 8.83 -4.92 -29.02
CA TYR A 181 9.15 -5.28 -27.65
C TYR A 181 10.61 -5.77 -27.56
N SER A 182 11.40 -5.11 -26.73
CA SER A 182 12.76 -5.57 -26.42
C SER A 182 12.75 -6.34 -25.11
N ARG A 183 12.76 -7.67 -25.22
CA ARG A 183 12.96 -8.55 -24.07
C ARG A 183 14.27 -8.26 -23.35
N ASP A 184 15.35 -8.02 -24.09
CA ASP A 184 16.67 -7.75 -23.50
C ASP A 184 16.69 -6.46 -22.68
N ARG A 185 16.13 -5.36 -23.20
CA ARG A 185 16.03 -4.11 -22.42
C ARG A 185 15.09 -4.24 -21.24
N THR A 186 14.01 -5.00 -21.40
CA THR A 186 13.09 -5.27 -20.29
C THR A 186 13.74 -6.14 -19.21
N ARG A 187 14.61 -7.10 -19.59
CA ARG A 187 15.43 -7.87 -18.65
C ARG A 187 16.37 -6.95 -17.86
N LEU A 188 17.06 -6.01 -18.51
CA LEU A 188 17.91 -5.03 -17.83
C LEU A 188 17.11 -4.19 -16.81
N LEU A 189 15.91 -3.74 -17.19
CA LEU A 189 14.99 -3.05 -16.27
C LEU A 189 14.64 -3.93 -15.06
N VAL A 190 14.28 -5.20 -15.27
CA VAL A 190 13.97 -6.13 -14.17
C VAL A 190 15.18 -6.37 -13.27
N GLU A 191 16.38 -6.51 -13.84
CA GLU A 191 17.62 -6.66 -13.06
C GLU A 191 17.91 -5.44 -12.19
N ALA A 192 17.77 -4.22 -12.74
CA ALA A 192 17.94 -2.98 -12.00
C ALA A 192 16.91 -2.82 -10.87
N LEU A 193 15.65 -3.22 -11.12
CA LEU A 193 14.60 -3.25 -10.09
C LEU A 193 14.93 -4.26 -8.98
N ARG A 194 15.44 -5.45 -9.34
CA ARG A 194 15.82 -6.50 -8.39
C ARG A 194 17.04 -6.16 -7.54
N ALA A 195 17.86 -5.22 -8.00
CA ALA A 195 18.96 -4.67 -7.20
C ALA A 195 18.47 -3.73 -6.08
N GLN A 196 17.22 -3.26 -6.13
CA GLN A 196 16.69 -2.36 -5.11
C GLN A 196 16.40 -3.11 -3.81
N PRO A 197 16.94 -2.66 -2.66
CA PRO A 197 16.85 -3.39 -1.39
C PRO A 197 15.43 -3.47 -0.83
N ASN A 198 14.55 -2.56 -1.25
CA ASN A 198 13.15 -2.50 -0.85
C ASN A 198 12.21 -3.18 -1.86
N LEU A 199 12.70 -3.84 -2.92
CA LEU A 199 11.81 -4.54 -3.86
C LEU A 199 11.04 -5.67 -3.16
N HIS A 200 9.73 -5.69 -3.32
CA HIS A 200 8.87 -6.76 -2.81
C HIS A 200 8.39 -7.72 -3.90
N LEU A 201 7.98 -7.19 -5.06
CA LEU A 201 7.31 -7.98 -6.10
C LEU A 201 7.42 -7.30 -7.46
N ILE A 202 7.51 -8.11 -8.52
CA ILE A 202 7.30 -7.68 -9.91
C ILE A 202 6.30 -8.64 -10.55
N LEU A 203 5.17 -8.13 -11.04
CA LEU A 203 4.23 -8.89 -11.88
C LEU A 203 4.44 -8.52 -13.35
N PHE A 204 4.72 -9.52 -14.19
CA PHE A 204 4.90 -9.34 -15.63
C PHE A 204 4.77 -10.69 -16.35
N ASN A 205 4.24 -10.69 -17.57
CA ASN A 205 3.82 -11.94 -18.23
C ASN A 205 4.82 -12.53 -19.22
N ASP A 206 5.95 -11.87 -19.50
CA ASP A 206 7.02 -12.55 -20.23
C ASP A 206 7.78 -13.51 -19.30
N SER A 207 7.42 -14.79 -19.35
CA SER A 207 8.03 -15.86 -18.55
C SER A 207 9.51 -16.11 -18.87
N ASN A 208 10.04 -15.55 -19.96
CA ASN A 208 11.47 -15.65 -20.28
C ASN A 208 12.30 -14.60 -19.53
N VAL A 209 11.67 -13.57 -18.94
CA VAL A 209 12.36 -12.60 -18.08
C VAL A 209 12.42 -13.16 -16.66
N GLN A 210 13.63 -13.39 -16.15
CA GLN A 210 13.82 -13.99 -14.84
C GLN A 210 13.46 -13.02 -13.70
N GLY A 211 12.87 -13.55 -12.62
CA GLY A 211 12.57 -12.77 -11.41
C GLY A 211 11.26 -11.97 -11.45
N VAL A 212 10.38 -12.24 -12.41
CA VAL A 212 8.99 -11.75 -12.44
C VAL A 212 8.00 -12.85 -12.12
N ARG A 213 6.79 -12.49 -11.70
CA ARG A 213 5.67 -13.41 -11.49
C ARG A 213 4.54 -13.13 -12.47
N TYR A 214 4.02 -14.18 -13.11
CA TYR A 214 2.85 -14.05 -13.96
C TYR A 214 1.61 -13.55 -13.18
N TRP A 215 0.84 -12.66 -13.80
CA TRP A 215 -0.50 -12.29 -13.37
C TRP A 215 -1.33 -11.80 -14.57
N GLU A 216 -2.59 -12.23 -14.68
CA GLU A 216 -3.45 -11.88 -15.80
C GLU A 216 -3.51 -10.35 -16.03
N GLY A 217 -3.45 -9.89 -17.28
CA GLY A 217 -3.45 -8.46 -17.63
C GLY A 217 -2.10 -7.75 -17.69
N HIS A 218 -0.99 -8.39 -17.29
CA HIS A 218 0.35 -7.75 -17.22
C HIS A 218 1.22 -8.00 -18.46
N HIS A 219 0.62 -7.93 -19.66
CA HIS A 219 1.35 -8.07 -20.94
C HIS A 219 1.95 -6.74 -21.43
N ASN A 220 1.48 -5.61 -20.90
CA ASN A 220 1.80 -4.27 -21.39
C ASN A 220 2.40 -3.35 -20.32
N HIS A 221 2.61 -3.86 -19.10
CA HIS A 221 3.27 -3.18 -17.99
C HIS A 221 3.80 -4.21 -16.99
N LEU A 222 4.87 -3.83 -16.29
CA LEU A 222 5.35 -4.47 -15.08
C LEU A 222 4.65 -3.79 -13.90
N HIS A 223 3.92 -4.54 -13.07
CA HIS A 223 3.44 -4.03 -11.78
C HIS A 223 4.52 -4.29 -10.74
N VAL A 224 5.17 -3.24 -10.26
CA VAL A 224 6.24 -3.31 -9.26
C VAL A 224 5.68 -2.91 -7.91
N ARG A 225 6.02 -3.66 -6.85
CA ARG A 225 5.78 -3.24 -5.46
C ARG A 225 7.10 -3.13 -4.72
N PHE A 226 7.27 -2.02 -4.03
CA PHE A 226 8.31 -1.80 -3.02
C PHE A 226 7.73 -2.01 -1.61
N THR A 227 8.63 -2.26 -0.66
CA THR A 227 8.37 -2.16 0.78
C THR A 227 8.57 -0.72 1.23
N GLU A 228 7.89 -0.34 2.31
CA GLU A 228 8.07 0.95 2.99
C GLU A 228 9.46 1.06 3.63
#